data_AF-A0A7C4FR13-F1
#
_entry.id   AF-A0A7C4FR13-F1
#
_cell.length_a   1.000
_cell.length_b   1.000
_cell.length_c   1.000
_cell.angle_alpha   90.00
_cell.angle_beta   90.00
_cell.angle_gamma   90.00
#
_symmetry.space_group_name_H-M   'P 1'
#
loop_
_entity.id
_entity.type
_entity.pdbx_description
1 polymer ?
#
loop_
_entity_poly.entity_id
_entity_poly.type
_entity_poly.pdbx_seq_one_letter_code
_entity_poly.pdbx_strand_id
1 'polypeptide(L)' 'MAEEQIKREIPPEIIERVKKLREEIEYHNYRYYVLDSPVISDAEYDALMRELKELEARYPEL' A
#
# COMPACT_ATOMS: atom_id res chain seq x y z
N MET A 1 -6.76 -23.39 3.82
CA MET A 1 -5.91 -24.08 2.81
C MET A 1 -5.60 -23.23 1.58
N ALA A 2 -6.42 -22.23 1.20
CA ALA A 2 -6.11 -21.34 0.06
C ALA A 2 -5.02 -20.28 0.38
N GLU A 3 -4.95 -19.81 1.64
CA GLU A 3 -4.00 -18.75 2.06
C GLU A 3 -2.52 -19.17 1.97
N GLU A 4 -2.24 -20.47 2.02
CA GLU A 4 -0.88 -21.02 1.96
C GLU A 4 -0.32 -21.13 0.54
N GLN A 5 -1.21 -21.08 -0.47
CA GLN A 5 -0.83 -21.21 -1.87
C GLN A 5 -0.48 -19.83 -2.46
N ILE A 6 -1.20 -18.78 -2.07
CA ILE A 6 -0.94 -17.38 -2.46
C ILE A 6 0.45 -16.92 -1.95
N LYS A 7 0.85 -17.33 -0.74
CA LYS A 7 2.18 -17.05 -0.18
C LYS A 7 3.34 -17.75 -0.90
N ARG A 8 3.08 -18.72 -1.79
CA ARG A 8 4.12 -19.42 -2.56
C ARG A 8 4.44 -18.73 -3.89
N GLU A 9 3.51 -17.95 -4.43
CA GLU A 9 3.67 -17.23 -5.71
C GLU A 9 4.05 -15.76 -5.50
N ILE A 10 3.61 -15.15 -4.40
CA ILE A 10 3.94 -13.77 -4.06
C ILE A 10 5.09 -13.74 -3.03
N PRO A 11 6.21 -13.06 -3.32
CA PRO A 11 7.28 -12.93 -2.34
C PRO A 11 6.78 -12.27 -1.05
N PRO A 12 7.17 -12.76 0.14
CA PRO A 12 6.73 -12.20 1.41
C PRO A 12 7.11 -10.72 1.56
N GLU A 13 8.23 -10.31 0.96
CA GLU A 13 8.68 -8.92 0.92
C GLU A 13 7.67 -7.99 0.22
N ILE A 14 7.01 -8.48 -0.84
CA ILE A 14 5.99 -7.72 -1.57
C ILE A 14 4.73 -7.58 -0.72
N ILE A 15 4.31 -8.65 -0.06
CA ILE A 15 3.16 -8.63 0.85
C ILE A 15 3.40 -7.63 1.98
N GLU A 16 4.59 -7.63 2.57
CA GLU A 16 4.97 -6.66 3.60
C GLU A 16 5.03 -5.23 3.04
N ARG A 17 5.57 -5.04 1.83
CA ARG A 17 5.64 -3.72 1.19
C ARG A 17 4.26 -3.14 0.93
N VAL A 18 3.33 -3.94 0.40
CA VAL A 18 1.93 -3.55 0.13
C VAL A 18 1.21 -3.19 1.42
N LYS A 19 1.39 -3.99 2.48
CA LYS A 19 0.85 -3.66 3.80
C LYS A 19 1.37 -2.32 4.31
N LYS A 20 2.69 -2.09 4.25
CA LYS A 20 3.28 -0.82 4.67
C LYS A 20 2.77 0.36 3.85
N LEU A 21 2.68 0.23 2.53
CA LEU A 21 2.14 1.27 1.66
C LEU A 21 0.69 1.60 2.01
N ARG A 22 -0.15 0.60 2.28
CA ARG A 22 -1.54 0.80 2.73
C ARG A 22 -1.59 1.53 4.08
N GLU A 23 -0.77 1.12 5.05
CA GLU A 23 -0.68 1.78 6.36
C GLU A 23 -0.19 3.23 6.25
N GLU A 24 0.82 3.51 5.42
CA GLU A 24 1.32 4.86 5.15
C GLU A 24 0.24 5.72 4.50
N ILE A 25 -0.43 5.22 3.46
CA ILE A 25 -1.52 5.93 2.78
C ILE A 25 -2.67 6.22 3.74
N GLU A 26 -3.08 5.26 4.58
CA GLU A 26 -4.11 5.47 5.61
C GLU A 26 -3.69 6.51 6.65
N TYR A 27 -2.43 6.47 7.09
CA TYR A 27 -1.87 7.46 8.02
C TYR A 27 -1.91 8.88 7.41
N HIS A 28 -1.52 9.02 6.16
CA HIS A 28 -1.56 10.29 5.44
C HIS A 28 -2.99 10.76 5.19
N ASN A 29 -3.91 9.85 4.83
CA ASN A 29 -5.33 10.15 4.71
C ASN A 29 -5.92 10.64 6.03
N TYR A 30 -5.62 9.96 7.14
CA TYR A 30 -6.09 10.39 8.46
C TYR A 30 -5.58 11.79 8.79
N ARG A 31 -4.30 12.05 8.55
CA ARG A 31 -3.72 13.37 8.75
C ARG A 31 -4.35 14.46 7.88
N TYR A 32 -4.62 14.15 6.61
CA TYR A 32 -5.24 15.07 5.66
C TYR A 32 -6.70 15.36 6.01
N TYR A 33 -7.52 14.31 6.19
CA TYR A 33 -8.97 14.45 6.35
C TYR A 33 -9.43 14.66 7.78
N VAL A 34 -8.72 14.13 8.78
CA VAL A 34 -9.15 14.17 10.19
C VAL A 34 -8.39 15.23 10.97
N LEU A 35 -7.08 15.32 10.79
CA LEU A 35 -6.24 16.25 11.55
C LEU A 35 -6.02 17.60 10.85
N ASP A 36 -6.46 17.76 9.60
CA ASP A 36 -6.20 18.94 8.75
C ASP A 36 -4.70 19.34 8.77
N SER A 37 -3.84 18.33 8.81
CA SER A 37 -2.40 18.46 9.02
C SER A 37 -1.65 17.50 8.10
N PRO A 38 -1.70 17.74 6.77
CA PRO A 38 -0.96 16.94 5.80
C PRO A 38 0.54 17.00 6.09
N VAL A 39 1.18 15.83 6.06
CA VAL A 39 2.64 15.69 6.28
C VAL A 39 3.42 15.39 5.02
N ILE A 40 2.71 15.07 3.94
CA ILE A 40 3.29 14.83 2.62
C ILE A 40 2.55 15.64 1.57
N SER A 41 3.24 15.91 0.47
CA SER A 41 2.71 16.61 -0.70
C SER A 41 1.76 15.71 -1.49
N ASP A 42 0.85 16.29 -2.27
CA ASP A 42 -0.01 15.50 -3.19
C ASP A 42 0.81 14.63 -4.14
N ALA A 43 1.96 15.13 -4.63
CA ALA A 43 2.87 14.38 -5.48
C ALA A 43 3.49 13.16 -4.79
N GLU A 44 3.79 13.26 -3.49
CA GLU A 44 4.33 12.16 -2.68
C GLU A 44 3.24 11.12 -2.42
N TYR A 45 2.01 11.57 -2.11
CA TYR A 45 0.87 10.70 -1.95
C TYR A 45 0.55 9.94 -3.25
N ASP A 46 0.56 10.64 -4.38
CA ASP A 46 0.40 10.06 -5.70
C ASP A 46 1.48 9.03 -6.03
N ALA A 47 2.71 9.22 -5.56
CA ALA A 47 3.79 8.26 -5.73
C ALA A 47 3.55 6.98 -4.93
N LEU A 48 3.15 7.11 -3.65
CA LEU A 48 2.78 5.96 -2.80
C LEU A 48 1.60 5.17 -3.39
N MET A 49 0.57 5.89 -3.85
CA MET A 49 -0.61 5.29 -4.45
C MET A 49 -0.29 4.60 -5.79
N ARG A 50 0.63 5.16 -6.59
CA ARG A 50 1.11 4.52 -7.81
C ARG A 50 1.87 3.23 -7.53
N GLU A 51 2.78 3.26 -6.55
CA GLU A 51 3.55 2.07 -6.17
C GLU A 51 2.60 0.95 -5.70
N LEU A 52 1.63 1.29 -4.84
CA LEU A 52 0.63 0.33 -4.38
C LEU A 52 -0.14 -0.30 -5.55
N LYS A 53 -0.64 0.53 -6.48
CA LYS A 53 -1.37 0.07 -7.66
C LYS A 53 -0.52 -0.78 -8.59
N GLU A 54 0.76 -0.46 -8.77
CA GLU A 54 1.67 -1.27 -9.57
C GLU A 54 1.91 -2.64 -8.95
N LEU A 55 2.03 -2.71 -7.62
CA LEU A 55 2.18 -3.98 -6.91
C LEU A 55 0.89 -4.81 -6.99
N GLU A 56 -0.28 -4.20 -6.77
CA GLU A 56 -1.58 -4.88 -6.92
C GLU A 56 -1.84 -5.33 -8.36
N ALA A 57 -1.39 -4.56 -9.36
CA ALA A 57 -1.51 -4.93 -10.76
C ALA A 57 -0.59 -6.10 -11.15
N ARG A 58 0.62 -6.16 -10.57
CA ARG A 58 1.57 -7.27 -10.77
C ARG A 58 1.16 -8.53 -10.01
N TYR A 59 0.49 -8.37 -8.88
CA TYR A 59 0.05 -9.44 -7.99
C TYR A 59 -1.44 -9.27 -7.67
N PRO A 60 -2.34 -9.61 -8.61
CA PRO A 60 -3.78 -9.42 -8.45
C PRO A 60 -4.43 -10.25 -7.33
N GLU A 61 -3.66 -11.12 -6.66
CA GLU A 61 -4.10 -11.97 -5.56
C GLU A 61 -3.84 -11.33 -4.17
N LEU A 62 -3.37 -10.07 -4.13
CA LEU A 62 -3.10 -9.26 -2.91
C LEU A 62 -4.31 -8.48 -2.36
#